data_AF-A0A7J0AAT6-F1
#
_entry.id   AF-A0A7J0AAT6-F1
#
_cell.length_a   1.000
_cell.length_b   1.000
_cell.length_c   1.000
_cell.angle_alpha   90.00
_cell.angle_beta   90.00
_cell.angle_gamma   90.00
#
_symmetry.space_group_name_H-M   'P 1'
#
loop_
_entity.id
_entity.type
_entity.pdbx_description
1 polymer ?
#
loop_
_entity_poly.entity_id
_entity_poly.type
_entity_poly.pdbx_seq_one_letter_code
_entity_poly.pdbx_strand_id
1 'polypeptide(L)'
;MNKFLSMVACAAIICGMTSCGDSEVLSASSAKKALKKEAFFAKDYATHNFNTGFYEVDETDLNRLAKLQAAGMVTFTTQNVVEKQQKSRYEYYRGYVYYTIDVEHTFASVKLTEAGAKLIVAEPATMRKDIADDMKDNKDYTATMPDYMNAVYTATSSPSSPATETEEEETFQSDDSLQTTKDPNDPNAAYNTILARVNITSQAMLLGHFELVKVKEVFCPAEYVKEGKGTCKYIYKFVDKTPFGYVFDAPSEGWLSQSSATLRHYQDLGWVVTD
;
A
#
# COMPACT_ATOMS: atom_id res chain seq x y z
N MET A 1 4.30 6.30 84.12
CA MET A 1 5.73 6.29 83.76
C MET A 1 6.01 5.05 82.91
N ASN A 2 6.72 5.25 81.81
CA ASN A 2 6.96 4.35 80.67
C ASN A 2 7.66 3.01 81.01
N LYS A 3 7.37 1.96 80.20
CA LYS A 3 8.28 1.28 79.24
C LYS A 3 7.59 -0.02 78.73
N PHE A 4 7.05 -0.08 77.51
CA PHE A 4 7.64 -0.39 76.18
C PHE A 4 8.06 -1.86 75.94
N LEU A 5 7.28 -2.49 75.02
CA LEU A 5 7.55 -3.53 74.01
C LEU A 5 8.31 -4.84 74.33
N SER A 6 7.69 -5.98 74.00
CA SER A 6 8.30 -6.94 73.07
C SER A 6 7.23 -7.78 72.33
N MET A 7 7.55 -8.07 71.08
CA MET A 7 6.69 -8.34 69.94
C MET A 7 6.57 -9.86 69.69
N VAL A 8 5.36 -10.31 69.38
CA VAL A 8 5.01 -11.67 68.95
C VAL A 8 5.54 -11.92 67.54
N ALA A 9 6.29 -13.02 67.36
CA ALA A 9 6.60 -13.54 66.03
C ALA A 9 6.72 -15.07 66.07
N CYS A 10 5.61 -15.75 65.84
CA CYS A 10 5.55 -17.16 65.41
C CYS A 10 4.27 -17.35 64.61
N ALA A 11 4.36 -17.24 63.28
CA ALA A 11 3.42 -17.86 62.37
C ALA A 11 4.11 -18.06 61.03
N ALA A 12 4.66 -19.26 60.86
CA ALA A 12 4.99 -19.80 59.56
C ALA A 12 3.68 -19.97 58.77
N ILE A 13 3.53 -19.18 57.70
CA ILE A 13 2.63 -19.49 56.60
C ILE A 13 3.50 -19.56 55.35
N ILE A 14 3.96 -20.77 55.06
CA ILE A 14 4.44 -21.14 53.72
C ILE A 14 3.18 -21.23 52.86
N CYS A 15 2.79 -20.14 52.23
CA CYS A 15 1.87 -20.18 51.09
C CYS A 15 2.65 -20.68 49.88
N GLY A 16 2.76 -22.00 49.77
CA GLY A 16 3.09 -22.66 48.51
C GLY A 16 1.85 -22.72 47.61
N MET A 17 2.08 -22.49 46.32
CA MET A 17 1.16 -22.60 45.18
C MET A 17 0.41 -21.33 44.79
N THR A 18 1.16 -20.29 44.40
CA THR A 18 0.76 -19.46 43.27
C THR A 18 0.70 -20.34 42.02
N SER A 19 -0.50 -20.79 41.66
CA SER A 19 -0.82 -21.27 40.32
C SER A 19 -0.79 -20.09 39.33
N CYS A 20 0.39 -19.49 39.11
CA CYS A 20 0.69 -18.50 38.08
C CYS A 20 2.08 -18.75 37.47
N GLY A 21 2.54 -20.00 37.45
CA GLY A 21 3.95 -20.35 37.20
C GLY A 21 4.40 -20.50 35.75
N ASP A 22 3.48 -20.51 34.77
CA ASP A 22 3.83 -20.78 33.36
C ASP A 22 3.47 -19.63 32.39
N SER A 23 2.83 -18.56 32.86
CA SER A 23 2.49 -17.41 32.00
C SER A 23 3.67 -16.46 31.78
N GLU A 24 4.62 -16.41 32.73
CA GLU A 24 5.75 -15.48 32.73
C GLU A 24 6.94 -15.93 31.88
N VAL A 25 7.02 -17.21 31.50
CA VAL A 25 8.06 -17.72 30.61
C VAL A 25 7.57 -17.68 29.17
N LEU A 26 8.35 -17.09 28.27
CA LEU A 26 7.96 -17.04 26.87
C LEU A 26 7.99 -18.45 26.28
N SER A 27 6.83 -18.93 25.84
CA SER A 27 6.68 -20.18 25.09
C SER A 27 6.42 -19.90 23.62
N ALA A 28 6.58 -20.93 22.76
CA ALA A 28 6.27 -20.81 21.33
C ALA A 28 4.78 -20.50 21.06
N SER A 29 3.86 -21.00 21.90
CA SER A 29 2.43 -20.70 21.77
C SER A 29 2.13 -19.26 22.19
N SER A 30 2.75 -18.78 23.27
CA SER A 30 2.66 -17.39 23.74
C SER A 30 3.21 -16.42 22.69
N ALA A 31 4.39 -16.70 22.15
CA ALA A 31 5.01 -15.94 21.07
C ALA A 31 4.15 -15.93 19.80
N LYS A 32 3.59 -17.09 19.40
CA LYS A 32 2.69 -17.17 18.24
C LYS A 32 1.43 -16.32 18.44
N LYS A 33 0.86 -16.32 19.65
CA LYS A 33 -0.33 -15.51 19.98
C LYS A 33 -0.02 -14.02 19.96
N ALA A 34 1.16 -13.62 20.45
CA ALA A 34 1.62 -12.24 20.41
C ALA A 34 1.85 -11.77 18.95
N LEU A 35 2.63 -12.53 18.17
CA LEU A 35 2.91 -12.23 16.77
C LEU A 35 1.64 -12.10 15.93
N LYS A 36 0.64 -12.98 16.10
CA LYS A 36 -0.63 -12.90 15.36
C LYS A 36 -1.46 -11.64 15.64
N LYS A 37 -1.17 -10.89 16.71
CA LYS A 37 -1.82 -9.61 17.01
C LYS A 37 -1.13 -8.42 16.35
N GLU A 38 0.07 -8.60 15.80
CA GLU A 38 0.78 -7.53 15.11
C GLU A 38 0.05 -7.14 13.83
N ALA A 39 0.02 -5.84 13.56
CA ALA A 39 -0.61 -5.28 12.35
C ALA A 39 -0.08 -5.95 11.08
N PHE A 40 1.21 -6.31 11.04
CA PHE A 40 1.83 -7.02 9.93
C PHE A 40 1.09 -8.30 9.49
N PHE A 41 0.47 -9.02 10.43
CA PHE A 41 -0.29 -10.25 10.16
C PHE A 41 -1.80 -10.01 10.06
N ALA A 42 -2.24 -8.75 10.12
CA ALA A 42 -3.62 -8.40 9.83
C ALA A 42 -3.91 -8.62 8.33
N LYS A 43 -5.13 -9.01 8.02
CA LYS A 43 -5.54 -9.37 6.65
C LYS A 43 -5.56 -8.18 5.69
N ASP A 44 -5.56 -6.98 6.23
CA ASP A 44 -5.73 -5.68 5.58
C ASP A 44 -4.45 -4.82 5.66
N TYR A 45 -3.33 -5.43 6.05
CA TYR A 45 -2.05 -4.74 6.21
C TYR A 45 -1.37 -4.41 4.88
N ALA A 46 -1.29 -5.39 3.97
CA ALA A 46 -0.55 -5.22 2.72
C ALA A 46 -1.42 -4.52 1.67
N THR A 47 -1.38 -3.19 1.67
CA THR A 47 -2.15 -2.34 0.74
C THR A 47 -1.26 -1.46 -0.14
N HIS A 48 -1.77 -1.09 -1.32
CA HIS A 48 -1.18 -0.06 -2.18
C HIS A 48 -2.22 0.98 -2.56
N ASN A 49 -1.82 2.25 -2.66
CA ASN A 49 -2.71 3.32 -3.10
C ASN A 49 -2.87 3.27 -4.62
N PHE A 50 -4.11 3.13 -5.08
CA PHE A 50 -4.47 3.11 -6.49
C PHE A 50 -5.35 4.31 -6.84
N ASN A 51 -5.03 4.99 -7.93
CA ASN A 51 -5.74 6.18 -8.38
C ASN A 51 -6.85 5.81 -9.36
N THR A 52 -8.04 6.32 -9.09
CA THR A 52 -9.23 6.24 -9.95
C THR A 52 -9.68 7.65 -10.35
N GLY A 53 -10.51 7.75 -11.38
CA GLY A 53 -10.96 9.04 -11.93
C GLY A 53 -10.36 9.33 -13.29
N PHE A 54 -10.16 10.60 -13.62
CA PHE A 54 -9.61 11.04 -14.91
C PHE A 54 -8.28 11.74 -14.69
N TYR A 55 -7.19 11.17 -15.19
CA TYR A 55 -5.84 11.70 -14.97
C TYR A 55 -4.88 11.32 -16.10
N GLU A 56 -3.77 12.04 -16.17
CA GLU A 56 -2.69 11.77 -17.12
C GLU A 56 -1.92 10.51 -16.70
N VAL A 57 -1.63 9.65 -17.67
CA VAL A 57 -0.96 8.37 -17.46
C VAL A 57 0.24 8.21 -18.38
N ASP A 58 1.28 7.58 -17.86
CA ASP A 58 2.44 7.15 -18.65
C ASP A 58 2.28 5.73 -19.21
N GLU A 59 3.25 5.28 -19.99
CA GLU A 59 3.24 3.94 -20.59
C GLU A 59 3.27 2.81 -19.54
N THR A 60 3.92 3.03 -18.40
CA THR A 60 3.98 2.05 -17.31
C THR A 60 2.60 1.86 -16.69
N ASP A 61 1.92 2.97 -16.43
CA ASP A 61 0.58 2.98 -15.85
C ASP A 61 -0.46 2.43 -16.82
N LEU A 62 -0.37 2.74 -18.12
CA LEU A 62 -1.22 2.13 -19.15
C LEU A 62 -1.10 0.60 -19.17
N ASN A 63 0.12 0.07 -19.06
CA ASN A 63 0.35 -1.37 -18.99
C ASN A 63 -0.20 -1.98 -17.70
N ARG A 64 -0.08 -1.29 -16.55
CA ARG A 64 -0.70 -1.72 -15.29
C ARG A 64 -2.22 -1.75 -15.40
N LEU A 65 -2.82 -0.70 -15.98
CA LEU A 65 -4.27 -0.61 -16.19
C LEU A 65 -4.77 -1.70 -17.15
N ALA A 66 -4.03 -2.02 -18.22
CA ALA A 66 -4.36 -3.12 -19.14
C ALA A 66 -4.39 -4.48 -18.43
N LYS A 67 -3.40 -4.76 -17.57
CA LYS A 67 -3.35 -5.99 -16.75
C LYS A 67 -4.50 -6.06 -15.76
N LEU A 68 -4.82 -4.95 -15.09
CA LEU A 68 -5.95 -4.88 -14.15
C LEU A 68 -7.31 -5.02 -14.86
N GLN A 69 -7.44 -4.50 -16.09
CA GLN A 69 -8.64 -4.66 -16.90
C GLN A 69 -8.80 -6.11 -17.38
N ALA A 70 -7.72 -6.75 -17.83
CA ALA A 70 -7.72 -8.17 -18.19
C ALA A 70 -8.06 -9.07 -16.98
N ALA A 71 -7.66 -8.67 -15.77
CA ALA A 71 -8.05 -9.31 -14.52
C ALA A 71 -9.49 -8.97 -14.05
N GLY A 72 -10.22 -8.11 -14.77
CA GLY A 72 -11.59 -7.71 -14.46
C GLY A 72 -11.73 -6.79 -13.26
N MET A 73 -10.64 -6.14 -12.81
CA MET A 73 -10.64 -5.26 -11.62
C MET A 73 -11.01 -3.82 -11.94
N VAL A 74 -10.68 -3.36 -13.15
CA VAL A 74 -10.94 -1.98 -13.61
C VAL A 74 -11.49 -1.98 -15.03
N THR A 75 -12.13 -0.88 -15.40
CA THR A 75 -12.39 -0.51 -16.79
C THR A 75 -11.75 0.84 -17.04
N PHE A 76 -11.03 0.99 -18.16
CA PHE A 76 -10.50 2.30 -18.52
C PHE A 76 -10.66 2.64 -20.01
N THR A 77 -10.73 3.93 -20.30
CA THR A 77 -10.70 4.50 -21.65
C THR A 77 -9.66 5.61 -21.73
N THR A 78 -9.02 5.78 -22.88
CA THR A 78 -7.90 6.73 -23.07
C THR A 78 -8.28 7.86 -24.03
N GLN A 79 -7.73 9.05 -23.78
CA GLN A 79 -7.83 10.24 -24.64
C GLN A 79 -6.44 10.85 -24.81
N ASN A 80 -6.00 11.02 -26.06
CA ASN A 80 -4.70 11.63 -26.37
C ASN A 80 -4.90 13.09 -26.73
N VAL A 81 -4.07 13.97 -26.19
CA VAL A 81 -4.06 15.40 -26.53
C VAL A 81 -2.63 15.90 -26.66
N VAL A 82 -2.42 16.82 -27.60
CA VAL A 82 -1.14 17.45 -27.84
C VAL A 82 -1.08 18.80 -27.12
N GLU A 83 -0.05 19.01 -26.31
CA GLU A 83 0.34 20.32 -25.79
C GLU A 83 1.43 20.92 -26.70
N LYS A 84 1.25 22.18 -27.11
CA LYS A 84 2.26 22.96 -27.82
C LYS A 84 3.09 23.74 -26.82
N GLN A 85 4.32 23.30 -26.58
CA GLN A 85 5.25 23.97 -25.68
C GLN A 85 6.25 24.82 -26.46
N GLN A 86 6.42 26.07 -26.05
CA GLN A 86 7.49 26.92 -26.57
C GLN A 86 8.78 26.63 -25.82
N LYS A 87 9.81 26.17 -26.52
CA LYS A 87 11.15 25.99 -25.99
C LYS A 87 12.10 27.02 -26.57
N SER A 88 13.14 27.33 -25.83
CA SER A 88 14.25 28.14 -26.33
C SER A 88 15.53 27.32 -26.30
N ARG A 89 16.41 27.58 -27.27
CA ARG A 89 17.80 27.09 -27.24
C ARG A 89 18.72 28.26 -27.55
N TYR A 90 19.87 28.29 -26.89
CA TYR A 90 20.87 29.31 -27.15
C TYR A 90 21.74 28.89 -28.35
N GLU A 91 21.80 29.74 -29.37
CA GLU A 91 22.67 29.59 -30.53
C GLU A 91 23.72 30.71 -30.52
N TYR A 92 25.01 30.34 -30.51
CA TYR A 92 26.13 31.29 -30.34
C TYR A 92 26.11 32.48 -31.31
N TYR A 93 25.65 32.29 -32.55
CA TYR A 93 25.60 33.33 -33.58
C TYR A 93 24.25 34.05 -33.71
N ARG A 94 23.18 33.54 -33.07
CA ARG A 94 21.79 34.04 -33.23
C ARG A 94 21.11 34.42 -31.91
N GLY A 95 21.75 34.16 -30.77
CA GLY A 95 21.16 34.34 -29.45
C GLY A 95 20.14 33.24 -29.13
N TYR A 96 19.15 33.56 -28.29
CA TYR A 96 18.06 32.62 -28.00
C TYR A 96 17.14 32.47 -29.21
N VAL A 97 17.03 31.24 -29.71
CA VAL A 97 16.07 30.86 -30.73
C VAL A 97 14.92 30.14 -30.05
N TYR A 98 13.70 30.63 -30.27
CA TYR A 98 12.47 30.05 -29.76
C TYR A 98 11.83 29.18 -30.84
N TYR A 99 11.38 27.99 -30.45
CA TYR A 99 10.70 27.04 -31.33
C TYR A 99 9.59 26.34 -30.56
N THR A 100 8.56 25.91 -31.28
CA THR A 100 7.43 25.16 -30.69
C THR A 100 7.70 23.67 -30.86
N ILE A 101 7.43 22.90 -29.81
CA ILE A 101 7.37 21.45 -29.87
C ILE A 101 5.95 21.00 -29.52
N ASP A 102 5.54 19.89 -30.12
CA ASP A 102 4.30 19.20 -29.81
C ASP A 102 4.65 18.07 -28.82
N VAL A 103 3.97 18.06 -27.67
CA VAL A 103 4.12 17.06 -26.60
C VAL A 103 2.81 16.28 -26.50
N GLU A 104 2.88 14.96 -26.67
CA GLU A 104 1.70 14.10 -26.59
C GLU A 104 1.45 13.67 -25.15
N HIS A 105 0.23 13.90 -24.66
CA HIS A 105 -0.25 13.50 -23.35
C HIS A 105 -1.37 12.47 -23.50
N THR A 106 -1.33 11.40 -22.71
CA THR A 106 -2.40 10.39 -22.66
C THR A 106 -3.13 10.51 -21.34
N PHE A 107 -4.45 10.73 -21.39
CA PHE A 107 -5.32 10.76 -20.22
C PHE A 107 -6.17 9.50 -20.16
N ALA A 108 -6.30 8.88 -19.00
CA ALA A 108 -7.16 7.72 -18.79
C ALA A 108 -8.32 8.05 -17.85
N SER A 109 -9.53 7.60 -18.21
CA SER A 109 -10.67 7.53 -17.30
C SER A 109 -10.74 6.13 -16.71
N VAL A 110 -10.46 5.98 -15.42
CA VAL A 110 -10.34 4.70 -14.72
C VAL A 110 -11.49 4.56 -13.71
N LYS A 111 -12.22 3.44 -13.79
CA LYS A 111 -13.27 3.06 -12.84
C LYS A 111 -13.03 1.65 -12.31
N LEU A 112 -13.31 1.45 -11.02
CA LEU A 112 -13.30 0.11 -10.42
C LEU A 112 -14.55 -0.66 -10.82
N THR A 113 -14.39 -1.96 -11.06
CA THR A 113 -15.50 -2.90 -11.17
C THR A 113 -15.99 -3.32 -9.78
N GLU A 114 -17.11 -4.04 -9.70
CA GLU A 114 -17.60 -4.59 -8.43
C GLU A 114 -16.58 -5.52 -7.76
N ALA A 115 -15.82 -6.29 -8.56
CA ALA A 115 -14.76 -7.16 -8.06
C ALA A 115 -13.58 -6.36 -7.50
N GLY A 116 -13.17 -5.29 -8.19
CA GLY A 116 -12.14 -4.38 -7.69
C GLY A 116 -12.57 -3.67 -6.40
N ALA A 117 -13.81 -3.22 -6.31
CA ALA A 117 -14.32 -2.50 -5.14
C ALA A 117 -14.32 -3.34 -3.85
N LYS A 118 -14.45 -4.67 -3.95
CA LYS A 118 -14.37 -5.59 -2.79
C LYS A 118 -12.98 -5.64 -2.15
N LEU A 119 -11.95 -5.14 -2.84
CA LEU A 119 -10.56 -5.12 -2.37
C LEU A 119 -10.17 -3.78 -1.75
N ILE A 120 -11.10 -2.81 -1.68
CA ILE A 120 -10.88 -1.54 -0.98
C ILE A 120 -10.80 -1.83 0.52
N VAL A 121 -9.71 -1.38 1.12
CA VAL A 121 -9.51 -1.41 2.57
C VAL A 121 -9.83 -0.03 3.13
N ALA A 122 -10.88 0.06 3.95
CA ALA A 122 -11.36 1.33 4.50
C ALA A 122 -10.37 1.92 5.54
N GLU A 123 -9.80 1.07 6.39
CA GLU A 123 -8.82 1.46 7.41
C GLU A 123 -7.67 0.44 7.38
N PRO A 124 -6.56 0.72 6.67
CA PRO A 124 -5.45 -0.20 6.63
C PRO A 124 -4.83 -0.33 8.03
N ALA A 125 -4.49 -1.56 8.42
CA ALA A 125 -3.82 -1.80 9.69
C ALA A 125 -2.46 -1.07 9.70
N THR A 126 -2.31 -0.09 10.57
CA THR A 126 -1.07 0.69 10.67
C THR A 126 -0.10 0.01 11.65
N MET A 127 1.16 -0.11 11.23
CA MET A 127 2.25 -0.52 12.12
C MET A 127 2.46 0.52 13.23
N ARG A 128 3.03 0.08 14.37
CA ARG A 128 3.65 1.02 15.33
C ARG A 128 4.81 1.77 14.67
N LYS A 129 5.08 2.97 15.17
CA LYS A 129 5.74 4.08 14.46
C LYS A 129 7.27 3.97 14.34
N ASP A 130 7.79 2.78 14.54
CA ASP A 130 9.20 2.45 14.67
C ASP A 130 9.48 1.20 13.82
N ILE A 131 10.47 1.34 12.93
CA ILE A 131 11.10 0.32 12.07
C ILE A 131 10.54 0.22 10.65
N ALA A 132 11.20 0.95 9.74
CA ALA A 132 11.22 0.68 8.31
C ALA A 132 12.67 0.86 7.82
N ASP A 133 13.33 -0.25 7.51
CA ASP A 133 14.21 -0.46 6.36
C ASP A 133 15.16 -1.65 6.62
N ASP A 134 15.12 -2.61 5.70
CA ASP A 134 16.30 -3.30 5.13
C ASP A 134 15.91 -4.69 4.60
N MET A 135 15.74 -4.83 3.27
CA MET A 135 15.85 -6.10 2.57
C MET A 135 16.48 -5.94 1.17
N LYS A 136 17.64 -6.57 0.98
CA LYS A 136 18.27 -6.99 -0.29
C LYS A 136 19.09 -8.25 0.04
N ASP A 137 19.21 -9.32 -0.73
CA ASP A 137 18.84 -9.69 -2.10
C ASP A 137 18.47 -11.19 -2.06
N ASN A 138 17.70 -11.69 -3.02
CA ASN A 138 17.73 -13.10 -3.39
C ASN A 138 17.81 -13.21 -4.92
N LYS A 139 18.98 -13.61 -5.41
CA LYS A 139 19.15 -14.03 -6.80
C LYS A 139 18.50 -15.39 -6.99
N ASP A 140 17.76 -15.50 -8.09
CA ASP A 140 17.26 -16.73 -8.70
C ASP A 140 15.97 -17.35 -8.10
N TYR A 141 14.90 -16.55 -7.92
CA TYR A 141 13.55 -17.08 -7.73
C TYR A 141 12.63 -16.75 -8.93
N THR A 142 11.87 -17.74 -9.40
CA THR A 142 10.86 -17.58 -10.45
C THR A 142 9.47 -17.82 -9.87
N ALA A 143 8.70 -16.75 -9.68
CA ALA A 143 7.29 -16.83 -9.31
C ALA A 143 6.44 -17.37 -10.48
N THR A 144 5.40 -18.15 -10.17
CA THR A 144 4.39 -18.53 -11.19
C THR A 144 3.53 -17.31 -11.49
N MET A 145 3.63 -16.77 -12.71
CA MET A 145 2.87 -15.57 -13.11
C MET A 145 1.52 -15.95 -13.74
N PRO A 146 0.42 -15.30 -13.34
CA PRO A 146 -0.88 -15.46 -14.00
C PRO A 146 -0.87 -14.93 -15.44
N ASP A 147 -1.70 -15.52 -16.31
CA ASP A 147 -1.73 -15.18 -17.74
C ASP A 147 -2.02 -13.71 -18.05
N TYR A 148 -2.85 -13.04 -17.23
CA TYR A 148 -3.17 -11.62 -17.41
C TYR A 148 -1.96 -10.68 -17.24
N MET A 149 -0.86 -11.14 -16.64
CA MET A 149 0.37 -10.35 -16.52
C MET A 149 1.09 -10.15 -17.86
N ASN A 150 0.71 -10.90 -18.90
CA ASN A 150 1.18 -10.73 -20.27
C ASN A 150 0.40 -9.67 -21.06
N ALA A 151 -0.67 -9.10 -20.49
CA ALA A 151 -1.43 -8.05 -21.15
C ALA A 151 -0.55 -6.79 -21.30
N VAL A 152 -0.52 -6.27 -22.52
CA VAL A 152 0.15 -5.02 -22.88
C VAL A 152 -0.92 -4.10 -23.45
N TYR A 153 -0.86 -2.82 -23.10
CA TYR A 153 -1.76 -1.85 -23.69
C TYR A 153 -1.52 -1.77 -25.21
N THR A 154 -2.56 -1.96 -25.99
CA THR A 154 -2.54 -1.71 -27.44
C THR A 154 -3.46 -0.55 -27.72
N ALA A 155 -2.90 0.53 -28.27
CA ALA A 155 -3.67 1.71 -28.62
C ALA A 155 -4.77 1.30 -29.60
N THR A 156 -6.02 1.40 -29.18
CA THR A 156 -7.13 1.26 -30.10
C THR A 156 -7.19 2.57 -30.87
N SER A 157 -6.78 2.56 -32.14
CA SER A 157 -6.92 3.71 -33.02
C SER A 157 -8.41 4.05 -33.13
N SER A 158 -8.86 5.06 -32.39
CA SER A 158 -10.18 5.63 -32.60
C SER A 158 -10.17 6.31 -33.98
N PRO A 159 -11.18 6.10 -34.84
CA PRO A 159 -11.21 6.74 -36.15
C PRO A 159 -11.18 8.25 -35.97
N SER A 160 -10.33 8.93 -36.71
CA SER A 160 -10.41 10.37 -36.88
C SER A 160 -11.81 10.71 -37.42
N SER A 161 -12.70 11.22 -36.58
CA SER A 161 -13.93 11.81 -37.09
C SER A 161 -13.60 13.15 -37.76
N PRO A 162 -14.01 13.36 -39.02
CA PRO A 162 -13.79 14.60 -39.73
C PRO A 162 -14.66 15.72 -39.13
N ALA A 163 -14.13 16.94 -39.15
CA ALA A 163 -14.87 18.15 -38.80
C ALA A 163 -16.13 18.29 -39.66
N THR A 164 -17.29 18.56 -39.04
CA THR A 164 -18.38 19.44 -39.55
C THR A 164 -19.42 19.74 -38.43
N GLU A 165 -19.50 21.02 -38.07
CA GLU A 165 -20.65 21.89 -37.72
C GLU A 165 -22.00 21.34 -37.16
N THR A 166 -22.32 21.84 -35.94
CA THR A 166 -23.55 22.54 -35.46
C THR A 166 -24.76 21.77 -34.86
N GLU A 167 -25.11 22.19 -33.62
CA GLU A 167 -26.37 22.12 -32.82
C GLU A 167 -26.95 20.71 -32.47
N GLU A 168 -27.41 20.40 -31.25
CA GLU A 168 -28.17 21.17 -30.25
C GLU A 168 -27.75 20.88 -28.79
N GLU A 169 -28.10 21.83 -27.93
CA GLU A 169 -27.91 21.86 -26.47
C GLU A 169 -28.70 20.79 -25.71
N GLU A 170 -28.11 20.22 -24.67
CA GLU A 170 -28.84 19.98 -23.41
C GLU A 170 -27.97 20.41 -22.21
N THR A 171 -28.58 21.23 -21.39
CA THR A 171 -28.03 21.96 -20.26
C THR A 171 -27.88 21.07 -19.03
N PHE A 172 -26.70 21.05 -18.43
CA PHE A 172 -26.54 20.78 -17.00
C PHE A 172 -25.81 21.95 -16.36
N GLN A 173 -26.55 22.69 -15.53
CA GLN A 173 -26.01 23.74 -14.67
C GLN A 173 -25.15 23.12 -13.57
N SER A 174 -23.90 23.57 -13.48
CA SER A 174 -23.16 23.64 -12.22
C SER A 174 -22.43 24.98 -12.19
N ASP A 175 -22.95 25.86 -11.35
CA ASP A 175 -22.40 27.16 -11.02
C ASP A 175 -21.27 26.96 -10.00
N ASP A 176 -20.02 27.05 -10.45
CA ASP A 176 -18.93 27.58 -9.64
C ASP A 176 -17.94 28.29 -10.57
N SER A 177 -17.80 29.59 -10.33
CA SER A 177 -17.15 30.54 -11.22
C SER A 177 -15.63 30.49 -11.10
N LEU A 178 -14.97 29.88 -12.09
CA LEU A 178 -13.64 30.30 -12.53
C LEU A 178 -13.77 30.81 -13.97
N GLN A 179 -13.99 32.12 -14.11
CA GLN A 179 -13.82 32.80 -15.40
C GLN A 179 -12.35 32.72 -15.80
N THR A 180 -11.97 31.67 -16.52
CA THR A 180 -10.82 31.72 -17.42
C THR A 180 -11.32 32.38 -18.69
N THR A 181 -10.87 33.60 -18.95
CA THR A 181 -11.00 34.24 -20.26
C THR A 181 -10.36 33.31 -21.30
N LYS A 182 -11.16 32.51 -22.00
CA LYS A 182 -10.69 31.68 -23.12
C LYS A 182 -10.27 32.63 -24.23
N ASP A 183 -8.96 32.83 -24.39
CA ASP A 183 -8.41 33.42 -25.60
C ASP A 183 -8.79 32.49 -26.78
N PRO A 184 -9.57 32.95 -27.78
CA PRO A 184 -9.95 32.13 -28.91
C PRO A 184 -8.75 31.60 -29.73
N ASN A 185 -7.56 32.17 -29.52
CA ASN A 185 -6.33 31.80 -30.21
C ASN A 185 -5.32 31.02 -29.34
N ASP A 186 -5.72 30.53 -28.15
CA ASP A 186 -4.83 29.71 -27.32
C ASP A 186 -4.50 28.38 -28.03
N PRO A 187 -3.23 28.15 -28.46
CA PRO A 187 -2.84 26.90 -29.12
C PRO A 187 -3.00 25.66 -28.24
N ASN A 188 -3.17 25.84 -26.93
CA ASN A 188 -3.35 24.79 -25.92
C ASN A 188 -4.79 24.72 -25.37
N ALA A 189 -5.77 25.39 -25.98
CA ALA A 189 -7.15 25.41 -25.49
C ALA A 189 -7.75 23.99 -25.29
N ALA A 190 -7.43 23.05 -26.19
CA ALA A 190 -7.85 21.66 -26.08
C ALA A 190 -7.19 20.94 -24.88
N TYR A 191 -5.89 21.11 -24.71
CA TYR A 191 -5.12 20.59 -23.57
C TYR A 191 -5.63 21.15 -22.25
N ASN A 192 -5.82 22.47 -22.16
CA ASN A 192 -6.34 23.16 -20.98
C ASN A 192 -7.76 22.69 -20.61
N THR A 193 -8.60 22.41 -21.62
CA THR A 193 -9.95 21.86 -21.40
C THR A 193 -9.91 20.44 -20.83
N ILE A 194 -8.99 19.59 -21.30
CA ILE A 194 -8.79 18.25 -20.74
C ILE A 194 -8.22 18.31 -19.34
N LEU A 195 -7.22 19.16 -19.12
CA LEU A 195 -6.57 19.35 -17.83
C LEU A 195 -7.57 19.79 -16.74
N ALA A 196 -8.51 20.66 -17.09
CA ALA A 196 -9.58 21.10 -16.19
C ALA A 196 -10.54 19.97 -15.77
N ARG A 197 -10.59 18.85 -16.51
CA ARG A 197 -11.43 17.67 -16.18
C ARG A 197 -10.72 16.68 -15.26
N VAL A 198 -9.44 16.90 -14.94
CA VAL A 198 -8.66 15.97 -14.11
C VAL A 198 -9.26 15.90 -12.71
N ASN A 199 -9.54 14.67 -12.28
CA ASN A 199 -10.04 14.36 -10.94
C ASN A 199 -9.48 13.01 -10.51
N ILE A 200 -8.81 12.97 -9.36
CA ILE A 200 -8.15 11.80 -8.83
C ILE A 200 -8.77 11.44 -7.47
N THR A 201 -9.21 10.20 -7.35
CA THR A 201 -9.57 9.59 -6.07
C THR A 201 -8.63 8.44 -5.79
N SER A 202 -7.86 8.55 -4.71
CA SER A 202 -6.91 7.53 -4.27
C SER A 202 -7.59 6.55 -3.30
N GLN A 203 -7.41 5.25 -3.53
CA GLN A 203 -8.00 4.19 -2.70
C GLN A 203 -6.95 3.15 -2.32
N ALA A 204 -6.96 2.70 -1.07
CA ALA A 204 -6.08 1.64 -0.60
C ALA A 204 -6.61 0.27 -1.06
N MET A 205 -5.87 -0.40 -1.95
CA MET A 205 -6.22 -1.69 -2.51
C MET A 205 -5.43 -2.81 -1.85
N LEU A 206 -6.13 -3.87 -1.45
CA LEU A 206 -5.51 -5.06 -0.86
C LEU A 206 -4.64 -5.79 -1.88
N LEU A 207 -3.40 -6.12 -1.50
CA LEU A 207 -2.44 -6.87 -2.31
C LEU A 207 -2.44 -8.37 -2.01
N GLY A 208 -2.87 -8.76 -0.80
CA GLY A 208 -2.79 -10.09 -0.21
C GLY A 208 -2.53 -9.95 1.28
N HIS A 209 -2.01 -10.97 1.96
CA HIS A 209 -1.66 -10.84 3.38
C HIS A 209 -0.51 -11.75 3.81
N PHE A 210 0.12 -11.41 4.93
CA PHE A 210 1.14 -12.26 5.54
C PHE A 210 0.51 -13.27 6.48
N GLU A 211 0.93 -14.53 6.38
CA GLU A 211 0.54 -15.62 7.26
C GLU A 211 1.73 -16.09 8.09
N LEU A 212 1.57 -16.09 9.42
CA LEU A 212 2.53 -16.68 10.33
C LEU A 212 2.47 -18.21 10.27
N VAL A 213 3.53 -18.82 9.73
CA VAL A 213 3.64 -20.29 9.58
C VAL A 213 4.06 -20.94 10.88
N LYS A 214 5.21 -20.51 11.43
CA LYS A 214 5.83 -21.19 12.59
C LYS A 214 6.67 -20.23 13.42
N VAL A 215 6.70 -20.47 14.74
CA VAL A 215 7.68 -19.87 15.65
C VAL A 215 8.78 -20.89 15.95
N LYS A 216 10.03 -20.45 15.94
CA LYS A 216 11.26 -21.20 16.19
C LYS A 216 12.13 -20.45 17.20
N GLU A 217 13.11 -21.15 17.78
CA GLU A 217 14.19 -20.53 18.58
C GLU A 217 13.68 -19.52 19.61
N VAL A 218 12.72 -19.96 20.45
CA VAL A 218 12.24 -19.14 21.56
C VAL A 218 13.32 -19.10 22.63
N PHE A 219 13.73 -17.89 23.00
CA PHE A 219 14.81 -17.64 23.95
C PHE A 219 14.29 -16.75 25.08
N CYS A 220 14.21 -17.33 26.28
CA CYS A 220 13.77 -16.66 27.49
C CYS A 220 14.48 -17.29 28.70
N PRO A 221 15.79 -17.01 28.89
CA PRO A 221 16.52 -17.47 30.07
C PRO A 221 15.98 -16.83 31.35
N ALA A 222 16.34 -17.37 32.52
CA ALA A 222 15.80 -16.92 33.81
C ALA A 222 15.98 -15.41 34.09
N GLU A 223 17.04 -14.79 33.58
CA GLU A 223 17.25 -13.34 33.67
C GLU A 223 16.20 -12.56 32.87
N TYR A 224 15.85 -13.05 31.69
CA TYR A 224 14.86 -12.44 30.81
C TYR A 224 13.45 -12.61 31.37
N VAL A 225 13.15 -13.74 32.03
CA VAL A 225 11.88 -13.94 32.75
C VAL A 225 11.69 -12.84 33.81
N LYS A 226 12.72 -12.55 34.61
CA LYS A 226 12.66 -11.50 35.64
C LYS A 226 12.43 -10.09 35.06
N GLU A 227 12.96 -9.86 33.86
CA GLU A 227 12.80 -8.59 33.15
C GLU A 227 11.54 -8.54 32.28
N GLY A 228 10.76 -9.63 32.22
CA GLY A 228 9.62 -9.77 31.33
C GLY A 228 10.00 -9.65 29.85
N LYS A 229 11.16 -10.17 29.45
CA LYS A 229 11.70 -10.15 28.08
C LYS A 229 11.74 -11.54 27.47
N GLY A 230 11.68 -11.60 26.15
CA GLY A 230 11.95 -12.83 25.42
C GLY A 230 12.17 -12.52 23.95
N THR A 231 12.86 -13.42 23.26
CA THR A 231 13.03 -13.31 21.80
C THR A 231 12.59 -14.60 21.14
N CYS A 232 12.21 -14.51 19.87
CA CYS A 232 11.96 -15.69 19.06
C CYS A 232 12.30 -15.42 17.60
N LYS A 233 12.53 -16.49 16.84
CA LYS A 233 12.49 -16.42 15.37
C LYS A 233 11.15 -16.91 14.88
N TYR A 234 10.68 -16.36 13.77
CA TYR A 234 9.43 -16.82 13.17
C TYR A 234 9.55 -16.89 11.66
N ILE A 235 8.78 -17.81 11.10
CA ILE A 235 8.64 -18.03 9.66
C ILE A 235 7.26 -17.58 9.26
N TYR A 236 7.20 -16.76 8.23
CA TYR A 236 5.97 -16.27 7.63
C TYR A 236 6.03 -16.39 6.11
N LYS A 237 4.89 -16.26 5.45
CA LYS A 237 4.78 -16.21 3.98
C LYS A 237 3.72 -15.22 3.56
N PHE A 238 3.78 -14.75 2.33
CA PHE A 238 2.69 -14.00 1.71
C PHE A 238 1.70 -14.97 1.06
N VAL A 239 0.41 -14.73 1.22
CA VAL A 239 -0.68 -15.59 0.73
C VAL A 239 -1.84 -14.76 0.21
N ASP A 240 -2.69 -15.41 -0.59
CA ASP A 240 -3.89 -14.86 -1.21
C ASP A 240 -3.57 -13.59 -2.01
N LYS A 241 -2.53 -13.66 -2.84
CA LYS A 241 -2.07 -12.53 -3.65
C LYS A 241 -3.15 -12.11 -4.64
N THR A 242 -3.59 -10.86 -4.55
CA THR A 242 -4.67 -10.31 -5.39
C THR A 242 -4.13 -9.86 -6.75
N PRO A 243 -4.99 -9.59 -7.75
CA PRO A 243 -4.54 -8.99 -9.01
C PRO A 243 -3.79 -7.67 -8.82
N PHE A 244 -4.19 -6.85 -7.84
CA PHE A 244 -3.43 -5.66 -7.45
C PHE A 244 -2.05 -6.04 -6.91
N GLY A 245 -1.96 -7.09 -6.09
CA GLY A 245 -0.68 -7.64 -5.64
C GLY A 245 0.24 -8.08 -6.77
N TYR A 246 -0.29 -8.69 -7.83
CA TYR A 246 0.51 -9.06 -9.00
C TYR A 246 0.99 -7.86 -9.81
N VAL A 247 0.14 -6.86 -10.02
CA VAL A 247 0.46 -5.67 -10.81
C VAL A 247 1.41 -4.71 -10.08
N PHE A 248 1.35 -4.66 -8.74
CA PHE A 248 2.17 -3.80 -7.89
C PHE A 248 3.32 -4.55 -7.19
N ASP A 249 3.76 -5.68 -7.76
CA ASP A 249 4.95 -6.41 -7.33
C ASP A 249 4.97 -6.76 -5.82
N ALA A 250 3.81 -7.09 -5.26
CA ALA A 250 3.71 -7.58 -3.88
C ALA A 250 4.57 -8.85 -3.69
N PRO A 251 4.97 -9.18 -2.44
CA PRO A 251 5.84 -10.32 -2.18
C PRO A 251 5.36 -11.61 -2.85
N SER A 252 6.32 -12.47 -3.19
CA SER A 252 6.02 -13.74 -3.85
C SER A 252 5.14 -14.62 -2.98
N GLU A 253 4.03 -15.08 -3.55
CA GLU A 253 3.09 -15.96 -2.85
C GLU A 253 3.77 -17.29 -2.49
N GLY A 254 3.56 -17.73 -1.25
CA GLY A 254 4.14 -18.97 -0.72
C GLY A 254 5.63 -18.88 -0.33
N TRP A 255 6.32 -17.77 -0.62
CA TRP A 255 7.72 -17.59 -0.25
C TRP A 255 7.88 -17.56 1.28
N LEU A 256 8.70 -18.45 1.83
CA LEU A 256 8.96 -18.52 3.26
C LEU A 256 10.07 -17.54 3.64
N SER A 257 9.71 -16.54 4.44
CA SER A 257 10.63 -15.58 5.04
C SER A 257 10.82 -15.89 6.51
N GLN A 258 12.03 -15.68 7.01
CA GLN A 258 12.35 -15.77 8.43
C GLN A 258 12.64 -14.37 8.97
N SER A 259 12.10 -14.06 10.14
CA SER A 259 12.43 -12.85 10.91
C SER A 259 12.59 -13.22 12.39
N SER A 260 13.00 -12.25 13.20
CA SER A 260 13.07 -12.34 14.65
C SER A 260 12.17 -11.29 15.28
N ALA A 261 11.66 -11.59 16.47
CA ALA A 261 10.89 -10.65 17.27
C ALA A 261 11.42 -10.65 18.70
N THR A 262 11.45 -9.47 19.29
CA THR A 262 11.60 -9.24 20.72
C THR A 262 10.23 -9.01 21.32
N LEU A 263 9.97 -9.62 22.48
CA LEU A 263 8.69 -9.53 23.18
C LEU A 263 8.90 -9.05 24.60
N ARG A 264 7.90 -8.30 25.10
CA ARG A 264 7.77 -7.95 26.51
C ARG A 264 6.49 -8.50 27.11
N HIS A 265 6.58 -8.95 28.36
CA HIS A 265 5.47 -9.42 29.14
C HIS A 265 4.90 -8.29 30.00
N TYR A 266 3.64 -7.98 29.81
CA TYR A 266 2.87 -7.06 30.63
C TYR A 266 1.83 -7.84 31.43
N GLN A 267 1.61 -7.47 32.69
CA GLN A 267 0.70 -8.20 33.58
C GLN A 267 -0.76 -8.21 33.07
N ASP A 268 -1.17 -7.18 32.34
CA ASP A 268 -2.50 -6.97 31.79
C ASP A 268 -2.63 -7.45 30.33
N LEU A 269 -1.60 -7.24 29.49
CA LEU A 269 -1.65 -7.54 28.06
C LEU A 269 -1.02 -8.89 27.69
N GLY A 270 -0.27 -9.51 28.60
CA GLY A 270 0.56 -10.68 28.36
C GLY A 270 1.78 -10.35 27.50
N TRP A 271 2.24 -11.30 26.70
CA TRP A 271 3.34 -11.10 25.75
C TRP A 271 2.92 -10.24 24.56
N VAL A 272 3.66 -9.17 24.31
CA VAL A 272 3.48 -8.23 23.21
C VAL A 272 4.81 -8.09 22.48
N VAL A 273 4.80 -8.03 21.15
CA VAL A 273 6.02 -7.76 20.37
C VAL A 273 6.47 -6.33 20.66
N THR A 274 7.75 -6.06 20.72
CA THR A 274 8.26 -4.70 20.98
C THR A 274 9.29 -4.23 19.97
N ASP A 275 9.85 -5.13 19.16
CA ASP A 275 10.72 -4.87 17.99
C ASP A 275 10.82 -6.15 17.15
#